data_AF-A0A821N234-F1
#
_entry.id   AF-A0A821N234-F1
#
_cell.length_a   1.000
_cell.length_b   1.000
_cell.length_c   1.000
_cell.angle_alpha   90.00
_cell.angle_beta   90.00
_cell.angle_gamma   90.00
#
_symmetry.space_group_name_H-M   'P 1'
#
loop_
_entity.id
_entity.type
_entity.pdbx_description
1 polymer ?
#
loop_
_entity_poly.entity_id
_entity_poly.type
_entity_poly.pdbx_seq_one_letter_code
_entity_poly.pdbx_strand_id
1 'polypeptide(L)'
;SRDLVRNVQVVAPIEGSDHLTANTKSFTYQISWEEPLEPNGLIYFYIIYIGQNSNNGPKEERCIGHDVYSTNVTLLPRTTYCLRIITYTIARLNNEYGDKDQINGEQSSFNSTNLFFELIFTTKDLPSNELTRQNRLLAFILIVGLTTLLLLFLIGALLYYYKYGRSDMKASISKNPNYELYTPDRWEIDKDSVTLDKLIGQGHFGQVYQGVLKLQDGTLKPCAIK
;
A
#
# COMPACT_ATOMS: atom_id res chain seq x y z
N SER A 1 34.66 38.61 -4.78
CA SER A 1 35.90 38.50 -4.00
C SER A 1 36.80 37.50 -4.69
N ARG A 2 38.11 37.81 -4.79
CA ARG A 2 39.12 37.01 -5.51
C ARG A 2 39.37 35.64 -4.91
N ASP A 3 39.09 35.50 -3.63
CA ASP A 3 39.33 34.29 -2.86
C ASP A 3 38.11 33.33 -2.84
N LEU A 4 37.04 33.59 -3.59
CA LEU A 4 35.85 32.73 -3.57
C LEU A 4 36.07 31.45 -4.37
N VAL A 5 35.71 30.31 -3.77
CA VAL A 5 35.61 29.04 -4.48
C VAL A 5 34.56 29.12 -5.59
N ARG A 6 34.73 28.29 -6.63
CA ARG A 6 33.81 28.22 -7.77
C ARG A 6 33.14 26.85 -7.86
N ASN A 7 32.14 26.77 -8.74
CA ASN A 7 31.47 25.53 -9.14
C ASN A 7 31.11 24.61 -7.97
N VAL A 8 30.62 25.20 -6.87
CA VAL A 8 30.24 24.42 -5.69
C VAL A 8 29.04 23.54 -6.03
N GLN A 9 29.23 22.23 -5.96
CA GLN A 9 28.19 21.23 -6.20
C GLN A 9 27.90 20.45 -4.92
N VAL A 10 26.62 20.27 -4.62
CA VAL A 10 26.14 19.39 -3.55
C VAL A 10 25.40 18.23 -4.20
N VAL A 11 26.06 17.08 -4.29
CA VAL A 11 25.54 15.90 -4.96
C VAL A 11 24.94 14.96 -3.92
N ALA A 12 23.67 14.59 -4.14
CA ALA A 12 22.99 13.60 -3.31
C ALA A 12 23.65 12.22 -3.45
N PRO A 13 23.58 11.34 -2.44
CA PRO A 13 24.11 9.99 -2.56
C PRO A 13 23.49 9.28 -3.78
N ILE A 14 24.33 8.57 -4.52
CA ILE A 14 23.90 7.76 -5.66
C ILE A 14 22.92 6.71 -5.14
N GLU A 15 21.73 6.64 -5.75
CA GLU A 15 20.73 5.62 -5.49
C GLU A 15 21.36 4.24 -5.73
N GLY A 16 21.83 3.57 -4.67
CA GLY A 16 22.45 2.25 -4.75
C GLY A 16 23.62 1.97 -3.80
N SER A 17 24.19 2.96 -3.09
CA SER A 17 25.21 2.66 -2.06
C SER A 17 24.55 2.37 -0.71
N ASP A 18 24.06 1.14 -0.56
CA ASP A 18 23.60 0.58 0.71
C ASP A 18 24.77 0.44 1.70
N HIS A 19 25.07 1.54 2.39
CA HIS A 19 25.58 1.48 3.76
C HIS A 19 24.59 2.23 4.66
N LEU A 20 23.37 1.67 4.71
CA LEU A 20 22.36 2.00 5.71
C LEU A 20 22.91 1.62 7.08
N THR A 21 23.57 2.55 7.76
CA THR A 21 23.77 2.44 9.22
C THR A 21 22.38 2.51 9.85
N ALA A 22 21.87 1.34 10.23
CA ALA A 22 20.48 1.03 10.50
C ALA A 22 19.88 1.65 11.78
N ASN A 23 20.21 2.90 12.13
CA ASN A 23 19.55 3.52 13.29
C ASN A 23 19.34 5.04 13.24
N THR A 24 19.73 5.73 12.17
CA THR A 24 19.45 7.17 12.02
C THR A 24 19.23 7.50 10.56
N LYS A 25 18.07 8.08 10.25
CA LYS A 25 17.60 8.45 8.91
C LYS A 25 18.40 9.63 8.34
N SER A 26 19.69 9.48 8.09
CA SER A 26 20.55 10.51 7.51
C SER A 26 21.24 10.00 6.24
N PHE A 27 21.59 10.92 5.35
CA PHE A 27 22.16 10.63 4.04
C PHE A 27 23.50 11.31 3.86
N THR A 28 24.44 10.63 3.21
CA THR A 28 25.76 11.18 2.90
C THR A 28 25.72 11.93 1.58
N TYR A 29 25.84 13.25 1.64
CA TYR A 29 25.97 14.13 0.49
C TYR A 29 27.46 14.38 0.20
N GLN A 30 27.82 14.44 -1.08
CA GLN A 30 29.16 14.83 -1.50
C GLN A 30 29.15 16.31 -1.89
N ILE A 31 29.96 17.10 -1.20
CA ILE A 31 30.17 18.52 -1.51
C ILE A 31 31.49 18.60 -2.28
N SER A 32 31.50 19.31 -3.39
CA SER A 32 32.71 19.56 -4.19
C SER A 32 32.76 21.02 -4.64
N TRP A 33 33.97 21.53 -4.86
CA TRP A 33 34.21 22.90 -5.29
C TRP A 33 35.46 22.99 -6.16
N GLU A 34 35.66 24.13 -6.79
CA GLU A 34 36.88 24.47 -7.52
C GLU A 34 37.65 25.59 -6.83
N GLU A 35 38.97 25.54 -6.93
CA GLU A 35 39.87 26.59 -6.43
C GLU A 35 39.56 27.96 -7.06
N PRO A 36 39.75 29.08 -6.33
CA PRO A 36 39.63 30.45 -6.88
C PRO A 36 40.56 30.71 -8.09
N LEU A 37 40.16 31.58 -9.03
CA LEU A 37 40.92 31.82 -10.28
C LEU A 37 42.17 32.67 -10.00
N GLU A 38 42.02 33.61 -9.08
CA GLU A 38 43.05 34.58 -8.71
C GLU A 38 43.12 34.66 -7.19
N PRO A 39 43.54 33.60 -6.48
CA PRO A 39 43.66 33.66 -5.02
C PRO A 39 44.66 34.75 -4.65
N ASN A 40 44.36 35.50 -3.59
CA ASN A 40 45.22 36.55 -3.05
C ASN A 40 46.39 35.92 -2.25
N GLY A 41 47.27 35.21 -2.95
CA GLY A 41 48.41 34.48 -2.39
C GLY A 41 48.19 32.97 -2.30
N LEU A 42 49.10 32.28 -1.60
CA LEU A 42 49.05 30.84 -1.41
C LEU A 42 47.82 30.44 -0.58
N ILE A 43 47.09 29.42 -1.02
CA ILE A 43 45.99 28.79 -0.29
C ILE A 43 46.58 27.75 0.66
N TYR A 44 46.25 27.82 1.95
CA TYR A 44 46.68 26.82 2.93
C TYR A 44 45.64 25.73 3.12
N PHE A 45 44.38 26.11 3.31
CA PHE A 45 43.27 25.21 3.57
C PHE A 45 41.93 25.90 3.32
N TYR A 46 40.87 25.10 3.33
CA TYR A 46 39.49 25.51 3.28
C TYR A 46 38.82 25.22 4.62
N ILE A 47 37.97 26.12 5.10
CA ILE A 47 37.04 25.81 6.19
C ILE A 47 35.63 25.74 5.62
N ILE A 48 34.96 24.64 5.92
CA ILE A 48 33.58 24.39 5.55
C ILE A 48 32.72 24.44 6.81
N TYR A 49 31.72 25.33 6.80
CA TYR A 49 30.68 25.40 7.82
C TYR A 49 29.36 24.91 7.23
N ILE A 50 28.71 23.97 7.91
CA ILE A 50 27.41 23.46 7.52
C ILE A 50 26.51 23.53 8.74
N GLY A 51 25.48 24.35 8.67
CA GLY A 51 24.47 24.47 9.72
C GLY A 51 23.08 24.30 9.14
N GLN A 52 22.13 23.77 9.92
CA GLN A 52 20.73 23.93 9.54
C GLN A 52 20.41 25.42 9.49
N ASN A 53 19.53 25.84 8.57
CA ASN A 53 19.15 27.25 8.40
C ASN A 53 18.27 27.81 9.56
N SER A 54 18.26 27.13 10.70
CA SER A 54 17.68 27.58 11.95
C SER A 54 18.79 28.14 12.84
N ASN A 55 18.54 29.26 13.52
CA ASN A 55 19.54 29.95 14.35
C ASN A 55 20.17 29.05 15.44
N ASN A 56 19.52 27.94 15.80
CA ASN A 56 19.97 26.97 16.81
C ASN A 56 20.33 25.58 16.23
N GLY A 57 20.47 25.45 14.91
CA GLY A 57 20.84 24.18 14.29
C GLY A 57 22.24 23.70 14.69
N PRO A 58 22.51 22.38 14.66
CA PRO A 58 23.87 21.88 14.78
C PRO A 58 24.73 22.47 13.65
N LYS A 59 25.87 23.04 14.03
CA LYS A 59 26.87 23.60 13.11
C LYS A 59 28.04 22.64 13.08
N GLU A 60 28.29 22.05 11.92
CA GLU A 60 29.46 21.25 11.65
C GLU A 60 30.52 22.13 10.99
N GLU A 61 31.74 22.09 11.52
CA GLU A 61 32.90 22.78 10.99
C GLU A 61 33.95 21.77 10.58
N ARG A 62 34.53 21.93 9.39
CA ARG A 62 35.61 21.08 8.89
C ARG A 62 36.73 21.91 8.29
N CYS A 63 37.96 21.63 8.70
CA CYS A 63 39.17 22.11 8.05
C CYS A 63 39.63 21.06 7.01
N ILE A 64 39.86 21.51 5.78
CA ILE A 64 40.18 20.66 4.63
C ILE A 64 41.44 21.21 3.98
N GLY A 65 42.43 20.36 3.72
CA GLY A 65 43.68 20.76 3.07
C GLY A 65 43.45 21.42 1.70
N HIS A 66 44.41 22.24 1.26
CA HIS A 66 44.30 22.94 -0.03
C HIS A 66 44.22 21.99 -1.24
N ASP A 67 44.68 20.75 -1.11
CA ASP A 67 44.74 19.73 -2.17
C ASP A 67 43.46 18.89 -2.29
N VAL A 68 42.48 19.12 -1.41
CA VAL A 68 41.22 18.37 -1.36
C VAL A 68 40.06 19.26 -1.74
N TYR A 69 39.33 18.86 -2.78
CA TYR A 69 38.22 19.64 -3.36
C TYR A 69 36.85 18.96 -3.22
N SER A 70 36.76 17.90 -2.40
CA SER A 70 35.48 17.27 -2.10
C SER A 70 35.44 16.67 -0.70
N THR A 71 34.26 16.63 -0.09
CA THR A 71 34.04 16.03 1.22
C THR A 71 32.64 15.43 1.34
N ASN A 72 32.52 14.37 2.13
CA ASN A 72 31.26 13.67 2.37
C ASN A 72 30.65 14.09 3.70
N VAL A 73 29.40 14.54 3.70
CA VAL A 73 28.71 15.06 4.89
C VAL A 73 27.38 14.35 5.08
N THR A 74 27.09 13.94 6.30
CA THR A 74 25.86 13.20 6.63
C THR A 74 24.80 14.16 7.13
N LEU A 75 23.73 14.35 6.34
CA LEU A 75 22.68 15.34 6.56
C LEU A 75 21.32 14.67 6.77
N LEU A 76 20.44 15.35 7.49
CA LEU A 76 19.06 14.91 7.69
C LEU A 76 18.22 15.19 6.43
N PRO A 77 17.24 14.33 6.10
CA PRO A 77 16.32 14.54 4.98
C PRO A 77 15.37 15.71 5.25
N ARG A 78 14.83 16.30 4.17
CA ARG A 78 13.85 17.40 4.22
C ARG A 78 14.25 18.56 5.13
N THR A 79 15.54 18.85 5.18
CA THR A 79 16.10 19.87 6.05
C THR A 79 16.86 20.87 5.20
N THR A 80 16.63 22.15 5.47
CA THR A 80 17.34 23.25 4.80
C THR A 80 18.66 23.51 5.53
N TYR A 81 19.76 23.45 4.79
CA TYR A 81 21.10 23.71 5.30
C TYR A 81 21.68 24.97 4.65
N CYS A 82 22.53 25.66 5.40
CA CYS A 82 23.40 26.73 4.95
C CYS A 82 24.85 26.20 4.96
N LEU A 83 25.44 26.14 3.76
CA LEU A 83 26.83 25.80 3.52
C LEU A 83 27.62 27.08 3.33
N ARG A 84 28.70 27.25 4.10
CA ARG A 84 29.68 28.30 3.89
C ARG A 84 31.05 27.69 3.66
N ILE A 85 31.74 28.17 2.62
CA ILE A 85 33.11 27.77 2.32
C ILE A 85 33.99 29.00 2.39
N ILE A 86 35.02 28.91 3.22
CA ILE A 86 36.02 29.95 3.44
C ILE A 86 37.36 29.44 2.96
N THR A 87 38.02 30.23 2.12
CA THR A 87 39.38 29.97 1.66
C THR A 87 40.36 30.72 2.56
N TYR A 88 41.37 30.02 3.07
CA TYR A 88 42.42 30.64 3.87
C TYR A 88 43.67 30.84 3.01
N THR A 89 43.79 32.06 2.47
CA THR A 89 44.99 32.52 1.76
C THR A 89 45.94 33.24 2.71
N ILE A 90 47.22 33.41 2.31
CA ILE A 90 48.19 34.24 3.04
C ILE A 90 47.63 35.64 3.34
N ALA A 91 47.00 36.30 2.37
CA ALA A 91 46.43 37.63 2.59
C ALA A 91 45.34 37.62 3.67
N ARG A 92 44.47 36.61 3.68
CA ARG A 92 43.42 36.47 4.69
C ARG A 92 44.00 36.22 6.08
N LEU A 93 44.96 35.31 6.21
CA LEU A 93 45.64 35.02 7.47
C LEU A 93 46.31 36.27 8.04
N ASN A 94 46.97 37.07 7.21
CA ASN A 94 47.60 38.31 7.65
C ASN A 94 46.58 39.35 8.11
N ASN A 95 45.44 39.45 7.44
CA ASN A 95 44.36 40.36 7.84
C ASN A 95 43.68 39.91 9.14
N GLU A 96 43.47 38.61 9.34
CA GLU A 96 42.86 38.05 10.56
C GLU A 96 43.84 38.04 11.76
N TYR A 97 45.14 37.90 11.50
CA TYR A 97 46.19 37.98 12.53
C TYR A 97 46.47 39.44 12.93
N GLY A 98 46.53 40.36 11.96
CA GLY A 98 46.70 41.79 12.23
C GLY A 98 45.54 42.42 13.01
N ASP A 99 44.33 41.86 12.88
CA ASP A 99 43.16 42.26 13.65
C ASP A 99 43.25 41.78 15.11
N LYS A 100 43.79 40.59 15.37
CA LYS A 100 43.97 40.06 16.74
C LYS A 100 44.95 40.88 17.60
N ASP A 101 45.96 41.48 16.99
CA ASP A 101 46.91 42.37 17.68
C ASP A 101 46.32 43.77 17.98
N GLN A 102 45.13 44.10 17.47
CA GLN A 102 44.41 45.36 17.76
C GLN A 102 43.24 45.20 18.75
N ILE A 103 42.89 43.97 19.16
CA ILE A 103 41.80 43.71 20.14
C ILE A 103 42.28 43.92 21.59
N ASN A 104 42.81 45.11 21.86
CA ASN A 104 42.82 45.70 23.20
C ASN A 104 42.13 47.08 23.23
N GLY A 105 41.53 47.52 22.13
CA GLY A 105 40.81 48.79 22.06
C GLY A 105 39.68 48.76 21.04
N GLU A 106 38.46 48.68 21.56
CA GLU A 106 37.20 49.11 20.96
C GLU A 106 36.63 48.40 19.71
N GLN A 107 35.29 48.33 19.75
CA GLN A 107 34.36 47.72 18.81
C GLN A 107 34.66 48.09 17.35
N SER A 108 35.19 47.14 16.59
CA SER A 108 35.35 47.30 15.15
C SER A 108 34.15 46.68 14.43
N SER A 109 33.30 47.56 13.88
CA SER A 109 32.22 47.19 12.97
C SER A 109 32.80 46.68 11.65
N PHE A 110 32.72 45.37 11.42
CA PHE A 110 33.12 44.78 10.15
C PHE A 110 32.11 45.12 9.06
N ASN A 111 32.47 46.04 8.15
CA ASN A 111 31.82 46.19 6.85
C ASN A 111 32.15 44.96 5.98
N SER A 112 31.33 43.92 6.07
CA SER A 112 31.55 42.64 5.38
C SER A 112 31.25 42.75 3.88
N THR A 113 32.30 42.95 3.08
CA THR A 113 32.28 42.42 1.70
C THR A 113 32.31 40.88 1.79
N ASN A 114 31.58 40.18 0.92
CA ASN A 114 31.42 38.71 0.99
C ASN A 114 32.78 37.97 1.01
N LEU A 115 33.26 37.66 2.21
CA LEU A 115 34.52 36.98 2.52
C LEU A 115 34.41 35.46 2.39
N PHE A 116 33.22 34.94 2.13
CA PHE A 116 32.93 33.51 2.10
C PHE A 116 31.93 33.23 0.99
N PHE A 117 31.99 32.02 0.46
CA PHE A 117 30.93 31.49 -0.39
C PHE A 117 29.80 30.99 0.51
N GLU A 118 28.54 31.30 0.18
CA GLU A 118 27.37 30.82 0.91
C GLU A 118 26.37 30.19 -0.08
N LEU A 119 25.86 29.01 0.28
CA LEU A 119 24.85 28.28 -0.46
C LEU A 119 23.80 27.71 0.49
N ILE A 120 22.54 28.01 0.23
CA ILE A 120 21.41 27.40 0.93
C ILE A 120 20.84 26.30 0.04
N PHE A 121 20.73 25.08 0.56
CA PHE A 121 20.16 23.95 -0.16
C PHE A 121 19.27 23.11 0.76
N THR A 122 18.32 22.40 0.15
CA THR A 122 17.38 21.53 0.85
C THR A 122 17.64 20.09 0.47
N THR A 123 17.79 19.22 1.47
CA THR A 123 18.00 17.78 1.26
C THR A 123 16.73 17.11 0.75
N LYS A 124 16.88 16.16 -0.18
CA LYS A 124 15.76 15.38 -0.72
C LYS A 124 15.19 14.43 0.33
N ASP A 125 13.93 14.01 0.10
CA ASP A 125 13.27 13.00 0.91
C ASP A 125 13.97 11.64 0.81
N LEU A 126 13.76 10.79 1.82
CA LEU A 126 14.14 9.38 1.72
C LEU A 126 13.48 8.76 0.47
N PRO A 127 14.16 7.87 -0.28
CA PRO A 127 13.54 7.08 -1.34
C PRO A 127 12.49 6.07 -0.82
N SER A 128 12.03 6.23 0.43
CA SER A 128 10.95 5.46 1.03
C SER A 128 9.67 5.52 0.21
N ASN A 129 9.42 6.61 -0.51
CA ASN A 129 8.18 6.77 -1.28
C ASN A 129 8.15 5.81 -2.47
N GLU A 130 9.29 5.56 -3.12
CA GLU A 130 9.34 4.62 -4.24
C GLU A 130 9.28 3.17 -3.73
N LEU A 131 10.02 2.81 -2.68
CA LEU A 131 9.90 1.47 -2.09
C LEU A 131 8.50 1.19 -1.55
N THR A 132 7.86 2.18 -0.90
CA THR A 132 6.48 2.05 -0.42
C THR A 132 5.50 1.94 -1.58
N ARG A 133 5.73 2.66 -2.69
CA ARG A 133 4.90 2.59 -3.90
C ARG A 133 5.05 1.23 -4.59
N GLN A 134 6.28 0.73 -4.75
CA GLN A 134 6.56 -0.59 -5.28
C GLN A 134 5.91 -1.69 -4.42
N ASN A 135 6.06 -1.60 -3.10
CA ASN A 135 5.42 -2.54 -2.16
C ASN A 135 3.89 -2.47 -2.22
N ARG A 136 3.30 -1.27 -2.39
CA ARG A 136 1.86 -1.12 -2.59
C ARG A 136 1.39 -1.75 -3.89
N LEU A 137 2.08 -1.50 -5.01
CA LEU A 137 1.72 -2.07 -6.31
C LEU A 137 1.80 -3.61 -6.30
N LEU A 138 2.86 -4.17 -5.72
CA LEU A 138 3.00 -5.63 -5.54
C LEU A 138 1.89 -6.20 -4.66
N ALA A 139 1.56 -5.54 -3.54
CA ALA A 139 0.46 -5.96 -2.68
C ALA A 139 -0.89 -5.97 -3.41
N PHE A 140 -1.17 -4.95 -4.23
CA PHE A 140 -2.39 -4.91 -5.05
C PHE A 140 -2.46 -6.07 -6.05
N ILE A 141 -1.35 -6.37 -6.75
CA ILE A 141 -1.29 -7.48 -7.71
C ILE A 141 -1.55 -8.82 -7.02
N LEU A 142 -0.95 -9.06 -5.86
CA LEU A 142 -1.16 -10.29 -5.09
C LEU A 142 -2.60 -10.45 -4.60
N ILE A 143 -3.22 -9.38 -4.10
CA ILE A 143 -4.62 -9.41 -3.64
C ILE A 143 -5.57 -9.71 -4.81
N VAL A 144 -5.40 -9.04 -5.95
CA VAL A 144 -6.23 -9.29 -7.15
C VAL A 144 -6.00 -10.71 -7.70
N GLY A 145 -4.75 -11.20 -7.69
CA GLY A 145 -4.44 -12.58 -8.06
C GLY A 145 -5.12 -13.61 -7.17
N LEU A 146 -5.11 -13.40 -5.84
CA LEU A 146 -5.75 -14.30 -4.89
C LEU A 146 -7.28 -14.30 -5.00
N THR A 147 -7.89 -13.13 -5.20
CA THR A 147 -9.36 -13.03 -5.33
C THR A 147 -9.85 -13.67 -6.63
N THR A 148 -9.12 -13.50 -7.73
CA THR A 148 -9.47 -14.15 -9.01
C THR A 148 -9.32 -15.68 -8.94
N LEU A 149 -8.28 -16.18 -8.29
CA LEU A 149 -8.09 -17.62 -8.07
C LEU A 149 -9.22 -18.22 -7.20
N LEU A 150 -9.59 -17.53 -6.12
CA LEU A 150 -10.68 -17.97 -5.24
C LEU A 150 -12.03 -17.99 -5.98
N LEU A 151 -12.30 -17.00 -6.83
CA LEU A 151 -13.52 -16.97 -7.65
C LEU A 151 -13.56 -18.15 -8.64
N LEU A 152 -12.45 -18.44 -9.32
CA LEU A 152 -12.36 -19.58 -10.23
C LEU A 152 -12.56 -20.91 -9.50
N PHE A 153 -12.00 -21.04 -8.29
CA PHE A 153 -12.21 -22.21 -7.44
C PHE A 153 -13.70 -22.38 -7.05
N LEU A 154 -14.37 -21.29 -6.64
CA LEU A 154 -15.79 -21.34 -6.30
C LEU A 154 -16.67 -21.70 -7.51
N ILE A 155 -16.39 -21.14 -8.68
CA ILE A 155 -17.09 -21.48 -9.92
C ILE A 155 -16.84 -22.95 -10.29
N GLY A 156 -15.59 -23.40 -10.21
CA GLY A 156 -15.23 -24.80 -10.47
C GLY A 156 -15.93 -25.77 -9.52
N ALA A 157 -15.96 -25.46 -8.22
CA ALA A 157 -16.67 -26.24 -7.22
C ALA A 157 -18.18 -26.26 -7.51
N LEU A 158 -18.78 -25.11 -7.82
CA LEU A 158 -20.20 -25.00 -8.17
C LEU A 158 -20.55 -25.88 -9.40
N LEU A 159 -19.76 -25.80 -10.46
CA LEU A 159 -19.94 -26.63 -11.66
C LEU A 159 -19.77 -28.13 -11.34
N TYR A 160 -18.81 -28.48 -10.47
CA TYR A 160 -18.63 -29.85 -9.99
C TYR A 160 -19.87 -30.34 -9.22
N TYR A 161 -20.38 -29.54 -8.28
CA TYR A 161 -21.60 -29.86 -7.53
C TYR A 161 -22.82 -30.00 -8.44
N TYR A 162 -22.99 -29.12 -9.44
CA TYR A 162 -24.10 -29.26 -10.39
C TYR A 162 -23.96 -30.49 -11.30
N LYS A 163 -22.74 -30.84 -11.71
CA LYS A 163 -22.49 -32.03 -12.54
C LYS A 163 -22.71 -33.33 -11.75
N TYR A 164 -22.28 -33.38 -10.49
CA TYR A 164 -22.29 -34.59 -9.67
C TYR A 164 -23.53 -34.73 -8.78
N GLY A 165 -24.19 -33.61 -8.45
CA GLY A 165 -25.39 -33.51 -7.63
C GLY A 165 -26.69 -33.90 -8.35
N ARG A 166 -26.64 -34.19 -9.65
CA ARG A 166 -27.75 -34.82 -10.39
C ARG A 166 -27.71 -36.34 -10.24
N SER A 167 -27.56 -36.80 -9.00
CA SER A 167 -27.76 -38.20 -8.62
C SER A 167 -29.14 -38.30 -8.00
N ASP A 168 -30.02 -39.06 -8.64
CA ASP A 168 -31.44 -39.25 -8.31
C ASP A 168 -31.73 -39.15 -6.81
N MET A 169 -32.39 -38.06 -6.39
CA MET A 169 -33.14 -38.05 -5.15
C MET A 169 -34.35 -38.97 -5.37
N LYS A 170 -34.13 -40.28 -5.25
CA LYS A 170 -35.23 -41.22 -5.02
C LYS A 170 -35.84 -40.78 -3.71
N ALA A 171 -36.98 -40.09 -3.80
CA ALA A 171 -37.82 -39.84 -2.66
C ALA A 171 -38.03 -41.19 -1.98
N SER A 172 -37.43 -41.36 -0.81
CA SER A 172 -37.69 -42.47 0.08
C SER A 172 -39.10 -42.26 0.63
N ILE A 173 -40.10 -42.54 -0.19
CA ILE A 173 -41.45 -42.83 0.25
C ILE A 173 -41.26 -44.07 1.11
N SER A 174 -41.41 -43.95 2.43
CA SER A 174 -41.44 -45.14 3.28
C SER A 174 -42.58 -45.99 2.77
N LYS A 175 -42.25 -47.13 2.15
CA LYS A 175 -43.25 -48.16 1.89
C LYS A 175 -43.70 -48.60 3.27
N ASN A 176 -44.92 -48.21 3.66
CA ASN A 176 -45.50 -48.67 4.91
C ASN A 176 -45.49 -50.22 4.85
N PRO A 177 -44.77 -50.91 5.75
CA PRO A 177 -44.55 -52.36 5.66
C PRO A 177 -45.87 -53.16 5.70
N ASN A 178 -46.98 -52.54 6.09
CA ASN A 178 -48.29 -53.18 6.16
C ASN A 178 -49.06 -53.22 4.84
N TYR A 179 -48.57 -52.64 3.73
CA TYR A 179 -49.26 -52.73 2.42
C TYR A 179 -49.22 -54.15 1.82
N GLU A 180 -48.28 -55.01 2.23
CA GLU A 180 -48.13 -56.35 1.65
C GLU A 180 -49.23 -57.34 2.09
N LEU A 181 -50.07 -56.95 3.06
CA LEU A 181 -51.21 -57.72 3.59
C LEU A 181 -52.53 -56.96 3.43
N TYR A 182 -52.77 -56.39 2.25
CA TYR A 182 -54.07 -55.78 1.97
C TYR A 182 -55.14 -56.86 1.71
N THR A 183 -56.05 -57.02 2.66
CA THR A 183 -57.31 -57.74 2.45
C THR A 183 -58.42 -56.71 2.29
N PRO A 184 -59.06 -56.61 1.11
CA PRO A 184 -60.18 -55.72 0.92
C PRO A 184 -61.25 -55.95 1.97
N ASP A 185 -61.75 -54.87 2.57
CA ASP A 185 -62.82 -54.96 3.54
C ASP A 185 -64.16 -55.25 2.84
N ARG A 186 -65.11 -55.86 3.55
CA ARG A 186 -66.46 -56.14 3.02
C ARG A 186 -67.26 -54.90 2.56
N TRP A 187 -66.85 -53.71 2.96
CA TRP A 187 -67.48 -52.43 2.60
C TRP A 187 -66.74 -51.71 1.48
N GLU A 188 -65.60 -52.24 1.05
CA GLU A 188 -64.84 -51.71 -0.07
C GLU A 188 -65.48 -52.15 -1.38
N ILE A 189 -65.55 -51.22 -2.33
CA ILE A 189 -66.17 -51.45 -3.62
C ILE A 189 -65.13 -51.16 -4.68
N ASP A 190 -65.11 -51.96 -5.74
CA ASP A 190 -64.23 -51.73 -6.89
C ASP A 190 -64.47 -50.33 -7.46
N LYS A 191 -63.38 -49.64 -7.79
CA LYS A 191 -63.42 -48.29 -8.38
C LYS A 191 -64.26 -48.26 -9.67
N ASP A 192 -64.24 -49.35 -10.43
CA ASP A 192 -64.96 -49.44 -11.71
C ASP A 192 -66.47 -49.60 -11.54
N SER A 193 -66.95 -49.85 -10.32
CA SER A 193 -68.38 -49.92 -10.00
C SER A 193 -69.03 -48.55 -9.80
N VAL A 194 -68.24 -47.47 -9.79
CA VAL A 194 -68.70 -46.11 -9.51
C VAL A 194 -68.49 -45.22 -10.73
N THR A 195 -69.56 -44.59 -11.20
CA THR A 195 -69.49 -43.60 -12.29
C THR A 195 -69.66 -42.19 -11.73
N LEU A 196 -68.73 -41.30 -12.05
CA LEU A 196 -68.77 -39.87 -11.70
C LEU A 196 -69.46 -39.09 -12.81
N ASP A 197 -70.53 -38.37 -12.49
CA ASP A 197 -71.31 -37.62 -13.49
C ASP A 197 -71.06 -36.12 -13.39
N LYS A 198 -71.55 -35.47 -12.32
CA LYS A 198 -71.58 -34.00 -12.22
C LYS A 198 -71.07 -33.51 -10.88
N LEU A 199 -70.23 -32.49 -10.88
CA LEU A 199 -69.83 -31.79 -9.66
C LEU A 199 -71.05 -31.08 -9.01
N ILE A 200 -71.37 -31.46 -7.77
CA ILE A 200 -72.50 -30.90 -7.00
C ILE A 200 -72.07 -30.02 -5.84
N GLY A 201 -70.79 -30.03 -5.44
CA GLY A 201 -70.29 -29.13 -4.39
C GLY A 201 -68.77 -29.08 -4.32
N GLN A 202 -68.23 -27.97 -3.82
CA GLN A 202 -66.81 -27.80 -3.55
C GLN A 202 -66.63 -27.03 -2.23
N GLY A 203 -65.80 -27.57 -1.33
CA GLY A 203 -65.49 -26.93 -0.05
C GLY A 203 -64.05 -27.21 0.39
N HIS A 204 -63.72 -26.81 1.62
CA HIS A 204 -62.37 -26.96 2.17
C HIS A 204 -61.86 -28.42 2.19
N PHE A 205 -62.77 -29.39 2.25
CA PHE A 205 -62.45 -30.82 2.32
C PHE A 205 -62.55 -31.55 0.98
N GLY A 206 -62.60 -30.83 -0.15
CA GLY A 206 -62.61 -31.41 -1.49
C GLY A 206 -63.88 -31.15 -2.28
N GLN A 207 -63.96 -31.83 -3.43
CA GLN A 207 -65.06 -31.77 -4.38
C GLN A 207 -66.02 -32.94 -4.15
N VAL A 208 -67.32 -32.70 -4.32
CA VAL A 208 -68.34 -33.74 -4.24
C VAL A 208 -69.04 -33.82 -5.59
N TYR A 209 -69.06 -35.02 -6.15
CA TYR A 209 -69.69 -35.36 -7.41
C TYR A 209 -70.96 -36.17 -7.16
N GLN A 210 -71.99 -35.90 -7.94
CA GLN A 210 -73.10 -36.84 -8.14
C GLN A 210 -72.61 -37.96 -9.06
N GLY A 211 -72.98 -39.19 -8.73
CA GLY A 211 -72.67 -40.35 -9.53
C GLY A 211 -73.64 -41.49 -9.31
N VAL A 212 -73.33 -42.64 -9.90
CA VAL A 212 -74.12 -43.86 -9.79
C VAL A 212 -73.22 -45.01 -9.36
N LEU A 213 -73.64 -45.71 -8.31
CA LEU A 213 -73.02 -46.93 -7.82
C LEU A 213 -73.73 -48.14 -8.43
N LYS A 214 -72.96 -49.04 -9.05
CA LYS A 214 -73.44 -50.35 -9.50
C LYS A 214 -73.17 -51.38 -8.41
N LEU A 215 -74.23 -51.89 -7.81
CA LEU A 215 -74.15 -52.97 -6.81
C LEU A 215 -73.87 -54.31 -7.50
N GLN A 216 -73.38 -55.29 -6.74
CA GLN A 216 -73.06 -56.63 -7.27
C GLN A 216 -74.28 -57.37 -7.84
N ASP A 217 -75.49 -57.02 -7.40
CA ASP A 217 -76.76 -57.53 -7.91
C ASP A 217 -77.18 -56.90 -9.26
N GLY A 218 -76.37 -55.98 -9.80
CA GLY A 218 -76.64 -55.24 -11.03
C GLY A 218 -77.51 -53.99 -10.85
N THR A 219 -77.98 -53.71 -9.63
CA THR A 219 -78.80 -52.54 -9.33
C THR A 219 -77.98 -51.26 -9.39
N LEU A 220 -78.50 -50.24 -10.07
CA LEU A 220 -77.91 -48.91 -10.14
C LEU A 220 -78.53 -48.01 -9.07
N LYS A 221 -77.71 -47.42 -8.19
CA LYS A 221 -78.16 -46.47 -7.16
C LYS A 221 -77.47 -45.11 -7.30
N PRO A 222 -78.20 -43.99 -7.31
CA PRO A 222 -77.59 -42.67 -7.29
C PRO A 222 -76.88 -42.43 -5.95
N CYS A 223 -75.67 -41.89 -6.00
CA CYS A 223 -74.85 -41.60 -4.83
C CYS A 223 -74.08 -40.27 -4.98
N ALA A 224 -73.54 -39.79 -3.86
CA ALA A 224 -72.60 -38.68 -3.84
C ALA A 224 -71.19 -39.22 -3.54
N ILE A 225 -70.22 -38.83 -4.36
CA ILE A 225 -68.84 -39.32 -4.33
C ILE A 225 -67.95 -38.14 -3.95
N LYS A 226 -67.08 -38.34 -2.97
CA LYS A 226 -66.14 -37.33 -2.48
C LYS A 226 -64.71 -37.80 -2.71
#